data_AF-A0A3C1Y9I9-F1
#
_entry.id   AF-A0A3C1Y9I9-F1
#
_cell.length_a   1.000
_cell.length_b   1.000
_cell.length_c   1.000
_cell.angle_alpha   90.00
_cell.angle_beta   90.00
_cell.angle_gamma   90.00
#
_symmetry.space_group_name_H-M   'P 1'
#
loop_
_entity.id
_entity.type
_entity.pdbx_description
1 polymer ?
#
loop_
_entity_poly.entity_id
_entity_poly.type
_entity_poly.pdbx_seq_one_letter_code
_entity_poly.pdbx_strand_id
1 'polypeptide(L)' 'YDDFANDDIITRIAHRSYIPAAQSLLKMIEETNGAFRCALSITGVALEQCEQYVPEFVDILKKLAATGKVEFLAETYD' A
#
# COMPACT_ATOMS: atom_id res chain seq x y z
N TYR A 1 -1.22 22.46 -8.36
CA TYR A 1 -0.85 22.00 -9.71
C TYR A 1 -1.36 20.57 -9.80
N ASP A 2 -2.22 20.26 -10.77
CA ASP A 2 -2.64 18.89 -11.17
C ASP A 2 -3.40 18.01 -10.15
N ASP A 3 -4.62 18.40 -9.73
CA ASP A 3 -5.39 17.58 -8.74
C ASP A 3 -6.51 16.73 -9.37
N PHE A 4 -6.92 16.99 -10.63
CA PHE A 4 -8.12 16.36 -11.21
C PHE A 4 -7.89 15.48 -12.45
N ALA A 5 -6.71 15.54 -13.10
CA ALA A 5 -6.35 14.62 -14.18
C ALA A 5 -5.71 13.32 -13.66
N ASN A 6 -5.38 13.29 -12.38
CA ASN A 6 -4.51 12.30 -11.77
C ASN A 6 -5.25 11.05 -11.24
N ASP A 7 -6.57 11.11 -11.17
CA ASP A 7 -7.41 10.15 -10.45
C ASP A 7 -7.49 8.77 -11.11
N ASP A 8 -7.77 8.75 -12.42
CA ASP A 8 -7.75 7.54 -13.25
C ASP A 8 -6.32 6.97 -13.38
N ILE A 9 -5.32 7.87 -13.41
CA ILE A 9 -3.91 7.52 -13.51
C ILE A 9 -3.44 6.83 -12.22
N ILE A 10 -3.75 7.40 -11.05
CA ILE A 10 -3.42 6.81 -9.74
C ILE A 10 -4.11 5.47 -9.57
N THR A 11 -5.40 5.37 -9.88
CA THR A 11 -6.14 4.10 -9.81
C THR A 11 -5.48 3.04 -10.68
N ARG A 12 -5.17 3.38 -11.93
CA ARG A 12 -4.54 2.47 -12.88
C ARG A 12 -3.11 2.08 -12.49
N ILE A 13 -2.32 2.99 -11.94
CA ILE A 13 -0.99 2.71 -11.41
C ILE A 13 -1.09 1.82 -10.17
N ALA A 14 -2.04 2.07 -9.29
CA ALA A 14 -2.23 1.26 -8.09
C ALA A 14 -2.56 -0.20 -8.44
N HIS A 15 -3.47 -0.43 -9.38
CA HIS A 15 -3.76 -1.79 -9.87
C HIS A 15 -2.60 -2.46 -10.59
N ARG A 16 -1.76 -1.69 -11.31
CA ARG A 16 -0.64 -2.25 -12.07
C ARG A 16 0.65 -2.42 -11.28
N SER A 17 0.85 -1.63 -10.23
CA SER A 17 2.12 -1.54 -9.53
C SER A 17 1.97 -1.75 -8.03
N TYR A 18 1.09 -1.02 -7.35
CA TYR A 18 1.02 -1.08 -5.88
C TYR A 18 0.41 -2.39 -5.37
N ILE A 19 -0.72 -2.82 -5.93
CA ILE A 19 -1.40 -4.07 -5.57
C ILE A 19 -0.50 -5.29 -5.81
N PRO A 20 0.07 -5.52 -7.02
CA PRO A 20 0.94 -6.67 -7.24
C PRO A 20 2.22 -6.61 -6.40
N ALA A 21 2.76 -5.42 -6.14
CA ALA A 21 3.91 -5.27 -5.24
C ALA A 21 3.55 -5.67 -3.80
N ALA A 22 2.43 -5.18 -3.26
CA ALA A 22 1.99 -5.51 -1.91
C ALA A 22 1.63 -7.00 -1.76
N GLN A 23 1.01 -7.61 -2.77
CA GLN A 23 0.79 -9.06 -2.80
C GLN A 23 2.10 -9.84 -2.83
N SER A 24 3.10 -9.38 -3.60
CA SER A 24 4.42 -10.01 -3.64
C SER A 24 5.13 -9.92 -2.29
N LEU A 25 5.02 -8.78 -1.60
CA LEU A 25 5.52 -8.62 -0.23
C LEU A 25 4.85 -9.59 0.74
N LEU A 26 3.52 -9.71 0.68
CA LEU A 26 2.76 -10.62 1.54
C LEU A 26 3.21 -12.07 1.31
N LYS A 27 3.30 -12.47 0.04
CA LYS A 27 3.76 -13.80 -0.35
C LYS A 27 5.18 -14.08 0.16
N MET A 28 6.10 -13.13 0.04
CA MET A 28 7.46 -13.30 0.56
C MET A 28 7.48 -13.45 2.08
N ILE A 29 6.64 -12.71 2.81
CA ILE A 29 6.53 -12.85 4.27
C ILE A 29 6.02 -14.26 4.63
N GLU A 30 5.01 -14.76 3.92
CA GLU A 30 4.45 -16.10 4.11
C GLU A 30 5.46 -17.19 3.76
N GLU A 31 6.11 -17.11 2.59
CA GLU A 31 7.10 -18.08 2.11
C GLU A 31 8.35 -18.14 3.01
N THR A 32 8.75 -17.01 3.59
CA THR A 32 9.89 -16.94 4.52
C THR A 32 9.50 -17.19 5.98
N ASN A 33 8.24 -17.57 6.25
CA ASN A 33 7.69 -17.77 7.58
C ASN A 33 7.98 -16.58 8.54
N GLY A 34 7.92 -15.36 7.99
CA GLY A 34 8.16 -14.12 8.72
C GLY A 34 9.63 -13.80 9.03
N ALA A 35 10.57 -14.39 8.30
CA ALA A 35 11.97 -13.96 8.30
C ALA A 35 12.16 -12.65 7.52
N PHE A 36 11.42 -12.47 6.42
CA PHE A 36 11.36 -11.20 5.71
C PHE A 36 10.54 -10.17 6.50
N ARG A 37 11.09 -8.96 6.63
CA ARG A 37 10.43 -7.81 7.28
C ARG A 37 10.67 -6.57 6.43
N CYS A 38 9.67 -5.72 6.29
CA CYS A 38 9.78 -4.47 5.56
C CYS A 38 9.08 -3.33 6.29
N ALA A 39 9.46 -2.11 5.96
CA ALA A 39 8.76 -0.90 6.38
C ALA A 39 8.16 -0.23 5.15
N LEU A 40 6.91 0.22 5.26
CA LEU A 40 6.19 0.94 4.21
C LEU A 40 5.91 2.35 4.72
N SER A 41 6.48 3.35 4.04
CA SER A 41 6.14 4.75 4.26
C SER A 41 5.06 5.19 3.28
N ILE A 42 3.93 5.66 3.79
CA ILE A 42 2.79 6.13 3.00
C ILE A 42 2.34 7.47 3.59
N THR A 43 2.14 8.48 2.74
CA THR A 43 1.64 9.79 3.17
C THR A 43 0.15 9.72 3.50
N GLY A 44 -0.32 10.53 4.46
CA GLY A 44 -1.74 10.56 4.85
C GLY A 44 -2.68 10.79 3.66
N VAL A 45 -2.33 11.75 2.80
CA VAL A 45 -3.10 12.06 1.57
C VAL A 45 -3.15 10.87 0.61
N ALA A 46 -2.04 10.14 0.41
CA ALA A 46 -2.03 8.96 -0.46
C ALA A 46 -2.87 7.83 0.12
N LEU A 47 -2.91 7.67 1.46
CA LEU A 47 -3.76 6.68 2.11
C LEU A 47 -5.24 7.01 1.93
N GLU A 48 -5.65 8.26 2.14
CA GLU A 48 -7.03 8.72 1.93
C GLU A 48 -7.48 8.50 0.48
N GLN A 49 -6.61 8.81 -0.50
CA GLN A 49 -6.89 8.53 -1.91
C GLN A 49 -6.99 7.02 -2.19
N CYS A 50 -6.11 6.21 -1.61
CA CYS A 50 -6.20 4.76 -1.74
C CYS A 50 -7.50 4.20 -1.14
N GLU A 51 -7.98 4.74 -0.01
CA GLU A 51 -9.26 4.34 0.57
C GLU A 51 -10.44 4.68 -0.34
N GLN A 52 -10.40 5.83 -1.01
CA GLN A 52 -11.47 6.26 -1.91
C GLN A 52 -11.45 5.54 -3.26
N TYR A 53 -10.27 5.34 -3.85
CA TYR A 53 -10.12 4.88 -5.23
C TYR A 53 -9.72 3.41 -5.37
N VAL A 54 -8.99 2.87 -4.38
CA VAL A 54 -8.38 1.54 -4.46
C VAL A 54 -8.52 0.78 -3.14
N PRO A 55 -9.75 0.53 -2.66
CA PRO A 55 -9.99 -0.06 -1.33
C PRO A 55 -9.38 -1.47 -1.18
N GLU A 56 -9.20 -2.20 -2.29
CA GLU A 56 -8.53 -3.51 -2.29
C GLU A 56 -7.04 -3.43 -1.91
N PHE A 57 -6.36 -2.32 -2.26
CA PHE A 57 -4.98 -2.10 -1.85
C PHE A 57 -4.89 -1.93 -0.33
N VAL A 58 -5.81 -1.17 0.25
CA VAL A 58 -5.91 -0.97 1.70
C VAL A 58 -6.18 -2.28 2.43
N ASP A 59 -6.99 -3.18 1.87
CA ASP A 59 -7.20 -4.52 2.42
C ASP A 59 -5.90 -5.34 2.45
N ILE A 60 -5.07 -5.24 1.41
CA ILE A 60 -3.74 -5.90 1.39
C ILE A 60 -2.81 -5.28 2.42
N LEU A 61 -2.81 -3.95 2.60
CA LEU A 61 -2.03 -3.29 3.66
C LEU A 61 -2.46 -3.78 5.05
N LYS A 62 -3.76 -3.95 5.30
CA LYS A 62 -4.27 -4.54 6.55
C LYS A 62 -3.78 -5.98 6.76
N LYS A 63 -3.76 -6.79 5.70
CA LYS A 63 -3.19 -8.16 5.75
C LYS A 63 -1.70 -8.14 6.07
N LEU A 64 -0.94 -7.26 5.41
CA LEU A 64 0.48 -7.05 5.69
C LEU A 64 0.73 -6.63 7.14
N ALA A 65 -0.08 -5.70 7.68
CA ALA A 65 -0.01 -5.29 9.09
C ALA A 65 -0.32 -6.46 10.04
N ALA A 66 -1.34 -7.26 9.72
CA ALA A 66 -1.74 -8.41 10.53
C ALA A 66 -0.64 -9.49 10.60
N THR A 67 0.28 -9.56 9.64
CA THR A 67 1.44 -10.47 9.75
C THR A 67 2.39 -10.11 10.89
N GLY A 68 2.38 -8.85 11.37
CA GLY A 68 3.33 -8.34 12.36
C GLY A 68 4.78 -8.27 11.84
N LYS A 69 4.99 -8.38 10.52
CA LYS A 69 6.30 -8.30 9.85
C LYS A 69 6.47 -7.05 9.01
N VAL A 70 5.44 -6.22 8.94
CA VAL A 70 5.45 -4.95 8.20
C VAL A 70 5.21 -3.81 9.16
N GLU A 71 6.11 -2.82 9.13
CA GLU A 71 5.95 -1.57 9.87
C GLU A 71 5.42 -0.48 8.95
N PHE A 72 4.37 0.22 9.37
CA PHE A 72 3.78 1.32 8.60
C PHE A 72 4.21 2.64 9.19
N LEU A 73 4.91 3.44 8.39
CA LEU A 73 5.29 4.80 8.72
C LEU A 73 4.31 5.74 8.00
N ALA A 74 3.37 6.30 8.77
CA ALA A 74 2.53 7.38 8.28
C ALA A 74 3.32 8.69 8.38
N GLU A 75 3.78 9.22 7.25
CA GLU A 75 4.32 10.59 7.22
C GLU A 75 3.14 11.56 7.28
N THR A 76 3.12 12.41 8.32
CA THR A 76 2.09 13.42 8.57
C THR A 76 2.01 14.43 7.45
N TYR A 77 0.77 14.88 7.17
CA TYR A 77 0.38 15.99 6.29
C TYR A 77 1.47 17.08 6.21
N ASP A 78 2.07 17.26 5.03
CA ASP A 78 2.73 18.51 4.62
C ASP A 78 2.00 19.05 3.39
#